data_AF-A0AAN8DQY5-F1
#
_entry.id   AF-A0AAN8DQY5-F1
#
_cell.length_a   1.000
_cell.length_b   1.000
_cell.length_c   1.000
_cell.angle_alpha   90.00
_cell.angle_beta   90.00
_cell.angle_gamma   90.00
#
_symmetry.space_group_name_H-M   'P 1'
#
loop_
_entity.id
_entity.type
_entity.pdbx_description
1 polymer ?
#
loop_
_entity_poly.entity_id
_entity_poly.type
_entity_poly.pdbx_seq_one_letter_code
_entity_poly.pdbx_strand_id
1 'polypeptide(L)'
;MGQQLSGQALNRLPEKLVKHAGLVRDSGYLTYEEFLGRVSELNDVTAKLASGQQKHLLFEVQPGSDATALWKVAVRVLCTKINKETGMVEASRIMNLYQFIQLYRDVTSQAAEVLCAEGASSAQLPSADSCQASMWMGRVKQLTDEEECCICMDGKSDLILPCAHSFCQKCIDKWSGQSRNCPICRLQVTAANDSWIMSDIPTEEDIAGYILNLADEAGHPHQP
;
A
#
# COMPACT_ATOMS: atom_id res chain seq x y z
N MET A 1 5.93 8.99 -46.01
CA MET A 1 4.87 8.70 -45.03
C MET A 1 5.53 8.47 -43.68
N GLY A 2 5.82 9.55 -42.95
CA GLY A 2 6.34 9.47 -41.58
C GLY A 2 5.16 9.48 -40.60
N GLN A 3 5.03 8.44 -39.79
CA GLN A 3 4.07 8.44 -38.70
C GLN A 3 4.68 9.18 -37.52
N GLN A 4 4.08 10.33 -37.18
CA GLN A 4 4.30 11.06 -35.93
C GLN A 4 4.01 10.14 -34.74
N LEU A 5 5.03 9.84 -33.95
CA LEU A 5 4.87 9.30 -32.60
C LEU A 5 4.31 10.41 -31.72
N SER A 6 2.99 10.38 -31.53
CA SER A 6 2.25 11.30 -30.66
C SER A 6 2.70 11.10 -29.20
N GLY A 7 3.27 12.15 -28.61
CA GLY A 7 3.64 12.25 -27.20
C GLY A 7 2.43 12.28 -26.26
N GLN A 8 1.67 11.18 -26.20
CA GLN A 8 0.49 11.05 -25.34
C GLN A 8 0.57 9.88 -24.33
N ALA A 9 1.67 9.13 -24.28
CA ALA A 9 1.81 8.01 -23.34
C ALA A 9 2.22 8.40 -21.91
N LEU A 10 2.63 9.66 -21.66
CA LEU A 10 3.17 10.11 -20.37
C LEU A 10 2.16 10.73 -19.40
N ASN A 11 0.89 10.90 -19.79
CA ASN A 11 -0.11 11.64 -18.99
C ASN A 11 -1.15 10.77 -18.28
N ARG A 12 -0.92 9.47 -18.15
CA ARG A 12 -1.74 8.61 -17.28
C ARG A 12 -0.86 7.69 -16.45
N LEU A 13 0.00 8.29 -15.63
CA LEU A 13 0.41 7.60 -14.40
C LEU A 13 -0.89 7.30 -13.64
N PRO A 14 -1.21 6.01 -13.38
CA PRO A 14 -2.35 5.64 -12.57
C PRO A 14 -2.37 6.49 -11.31
N GLU A 15 -3.52 7.06 -10.93
CA GLU A 15 -3.65 7.85 -9.70
C GLU A 15 -3.11 7.08 -8.47
N LYS A 16 -3.16 5.75 -8.53
CA LYS A 16 -2.50 4.84 -7.60
C LYS A 16 -0.98 5.01 -7.57
N LEU A 17 -0.27 5.00 -8.71
CA LEU A 17 1.18 5.22 -8.76
C LEU A 17 1.58 6.63 -8.25
N VAL A 18 0.77 7.66 -8.49
CA VAL A 18 1.03 9.02 -7.99
C VAL A 18 0.81 9.12 -6.47
N LYS A 19 -0.28 8.55 -5.94
CA LYS A 19 -0.52 8.45 -4.49
C LYS A 19 0.59 7.63 -3.81
N HIS A 20 1.00 6.53 -4.43
CA HIS A 20 2.10 5.68 -3.96
C HIS A 20 3.43 6.44 -3.95
N ALA A 21 3.77 7.18 -5.01
CA ALA A 21 5.03 7.93 -5.09
C ALA A 21 5.12 9.07 -4.06
N GLY A 22 4.02 9.78 -3.79
CA GLY A 22 3.98 10.85 -2.78
C GLY A 22 4.20 10.33 -1.35
N LEU A 23 3.53 9.23 -1.01
CA LEU A 23 3.65 8.57 0.30
C LEU A 23 5.01 7.89 0.51
N VAL A 24 5.60 7.32 -0.55
CA VAL A 24 6.96 6.75 -0.51
C VAL A 24 8.01 7.85 -0.26
N ARG A 25 7.88 9.01 -0.92
CA ARG A 25 8.75 10.17 -0.67
C ARG A 25 8.60 10.71 0.75
N ASP A 26 7.37 10.83 1.26
CA ASP A 26 7.11 11.31 2.62
C ASP A 26 7.57 10.31 3.71
N SER A 27 7.58 9.01 3.39
CA SER A 27 8.12 7.95 4.26
C SER A 27 9.65 7.86 4.19
N GLY A 28 10.26 8.43 3.15
CA GLY A 28 11.72 8.45 2.94
C GLY A 28 12.47 9.14 4.07
N TYR A 29 11.91 10.22 4.63
CA TYR A 29 12.51 10.98 5.74
C TYR A 29 12.07 10.54 7.13
N LEU A 30 11.10 9.63 7.23
CA LEU A 30 10.54 9.18 8.51
C LEU A 30 11.61 8.48 9.37
N THR A 31 11.90 8.99 10.54
CA THR A 31 12.76 8.31 11.52
C THR A 31 11.97 7.20 12.23
N TYR A 32 12.68 6.25 12.83
CA TYR A 32 12.04 5.16 13.58
C TYR A 32 11.32 5.68 14.83
N GLU A 33 11.87 6.70 15.49
CA GLU A 33 11.24 7.36 16.65
C GLU A 33 9.92 8.03 16.27
N GLU A 34 9.90 8.80 15.18
CA GLU A 34 8.67 9.40 14.66
C GLU A 34 7.64 8.34 14.26
N PHE A 35 8.08 7.21 13.69
CA PHE A 35 7.18 6.09 13.37
C PHE A 35 6.53 5.51 14.62
N LEU A 36 7.31 5.21 15.67
CA LEU A 36 6.75 4.73 16.94
C LEU A 36 5.83 5.78 17.59
N GLY A 37 6.18 7.06 17.49
CA GLY A 37 5.34 8.18 17.91
C GLY A 37 3.96 8.14 17.23
N ARG A 38 3.94 7.93 15.91
CA ARG A 38 2.68 7.78 15.14
C ARG A 38 1.87 6.55 15.54
N VAL A 39 2.51 5.43 15.87
CA VAL A 39 1.81 4.23 16.38
C VAL A 39 1.13 4.53 17.72
N SER A 40 1.85 5.20 18.63
CA SER A 40 1.29 5.62 19.92
C SER A 40 0.14 6.61 19.75
N GLU A 41 0.32 7.64 18.94
CA GLU A 41 -0.72 8.64 18.67
C GLU A 41 -1.97 8.00 18.05
N LEU A 42 -1.80 7.05 17.13
CA LEU A 42 -2.93 6.37 16.52
C LEU A 42 -3.75 5.56 17.54
N ASN A 43 -3.07 4.89 18.47
CA ASN A 43 -3.73 4.20 19.60
C ASN A 43 -4.52 5.22 20.46
N ASP A 44 -3.93 6.35 20.81
CA ASP A 44 -4.58 7.39 21.61
C ASP A 44 -5.81 7.97 20.90
N VAL A 45 -5.69 8.31 19.61
CA VAL A 45 -6.77 8.88 18.81
C VAL A 45 -7.92 7.88 18.67
N THR A 46 -7.62 6.64 18.31
CA THR A 46 -8.66 5.61 18.16
C THR A 46 -9.31 5.24 19.48
N ALA A 47 -8.58 5.26 20.59
CA ALA A 47 -9.13 5.07 21.93
C ALA A 47 -10.07 6.21 22.33
N LYS A 48 -9.67 7.47 22.09
CA LYS A 48 -10.52 8.66 22.35
C LYS A 48 -11.80 8.62 21.54
N LEU A 49 -11.72 8.32 20.24
CA LEU A 49 -12.87 8.21 19.35
C LEU A 49 -13.79 7.02 19.68
N ALA A 50 -13.24 5.96 20.29
CA ALA A 50 -14.00 4.81 20.77
C ALA A 50 -14.34 4.90 22.27
N SER A 51 -14.27 6.10 22.87
CA SER A 51 -14.70 6.31 24.25
C SER A 51 -16.20 5.99 24.38
N GLY A 52 -16.57 5.25 25.42
CA GLY A 52 -17.94 4.75 25.60
C GLY A 52 -18.33 3.53 24.74
N GLN A 53 -17.46 3.06 23.84
CA GLN A 53 -17.72 1.85 23.04
C GLN A 53 -17.08 0.60 23.65
N GLN A 54 -17.72 -0.55 23.46
CA GLN A 54 -17.22 -1.87 23.92
C GLN A 54 -16.03 -2.39 23.13
N LYS A 55 -15.71 -1.82 21.97
CA LYS A 55 -14.65 -2.30 21.07
C LYS A 55 -13.61 -1.21 20.86
N HIS A 56 -12.35 -1.60 20.74
CA HIS A 56 -11.25 -0.69 20.40
C HIS A 56 -10.25 -1.38 19.47
N LEU A 57 -9.44 -0.56 18.81
CA LEU A 57 -8.30 -1.02 18.03
C LEU A 57 -7.03 -0.83 18.84
N LEU A 58 -6.10 -1.76 18.67
CA LEU A 58 -4.75 -1.71 19.19
C LEU A 58 -3.78 -1.91 18.03
N PHE A 59 -2.77 -1.03 17.95
CA PHE A 59 -1.71 -1.05 16.96
C PHE A 59 -0.38 -1.33 17.64
N GLU A 60 0.32 -2.37 17.19
CA GLU A 60 1.60 -2.80 17.74
C GLU A 60 2.57 -3.15 16.61
N VAL A 61 3.86 -2.89 16.81
CA VAL A 61 4.89 -3.34 15.88
C VAL A 61 5.12 -4.83 16.09
N GLN A 62 5.05 -5.60 15.01
CA GLN A 62 5.29 -7.03 15.08
C GLN A 62 6.76 -7.30 15.48
N PRO A 63 7.00 -8.03 16.59
CA PRO A 63 8.36 -8.28 17.06
C PRO A 63 9.25 -8.89 15.98
N GLY A 64 10.45 -8.33 15.81
CA GLY A 64 11.44 -8.79 14.84
C GLY A 64 11.25 -8.26 13.41
N SER A 65 10.14 -7.57 13.11
CA SER A 65 9.92 -6.96 11.79
C SER A 65 10.72 -5.65 11.59
N ASP A 66 11.17 -5.03 12.67
CA ASP A 66 11.83 -3.73 12.71
C ASP A 66 13.31 -3.79 13.13
N ALA A 67 13.85 -5.00 13.35
CA ALA A 67 15.21 -5.21 13.87
C ALA A 67 16.35 -4.91 12.86
N THR A 68 16.03 -4.47 11.64
CA THR A 68 17.02 -4.29 10.55
C THR A 68 17.24 -2.82 10.21
N ALA A 69 18.40 -2.48 9.63
CA ALA A 69 18.65 -1.12 9.12
C ALA A 69 17.64 -0.71 8.02
N LEU A 70 17.05 -1.70 7.35
CA LEU A 70 15.98 -1.55 6.36
C LEU A 70 14.58 -1.71 6.97
N TRP A 71 14.40 -1.34 8.25
CA TRP A 71 13.14 -1.48 8.98
C TRP A 71 11.94 -0.90 8.21
N LYS A 72 12.12 0.16 7.42
CA LYS A 72 11.02 0.75 6.62
C LYS A 72 10.38 -0.23 5.63
N VAL A 73 11.17 -1.19 5.15
CA VAL A 73 10.72 -2.26 4.23
C VAL A 73 10.22 -3.46 5.02
N ALA A 74 10.91 -3.79 6.11
CA ALA A 74 10.66 -5.00 6.88
C ALA A 74 9.52 -4.87 7.90
N VAL A 75 9.27 -3.66 8.41
CA VAL A 75 8.36 -3.42 9.53
C VAL A 75 6.94 -3.82 9.17
N ARG A 76 6.29 -4.45 10.13
CA ARG A 76 4.90 -4.88 10.07
C ARG A 76 4.19 -4.34 11.29
N VAL A 77 3.05 -3.70 11.06
CA VAL A 77 2.18 -3.18 12.13
C VAL A 77 0.98 -4.11 12.22
N LEU A 78 0.77 -4.68 13.40
CA LEU A 78 -0.39 -5.48 13.74
C LEU A 78 -1.50 -4.54 14.22
N CYS A 79 -2.67 -4.61 13.59
CA CYS A 79 -3.89 -4.00 14.06
C CYS A 79 -4.82 -5.09 14.60
N THR A 80 -5.24 -4.95 15.85
CA THR A 80 -6.10 -5.91 16.54
C THR A 80 -7.36 -5.21 17.05
N LYS A 81 -8.53 -5.76 16.71
CA LYS A 81 -9.82 -5.32 17.25
C LYS A 81 -10.17 -6.17 18.46
N ILE A 82 -10.27 -5.52 19.62
CA ILE A 82 -10.47 -6.20 20.92
C ILE A 82 -11.78 -5.71 21.55
N ASN A 83 -12.53 -6.65 22.13
CA ASN A 83 -13.66 -6.35 23.00
C ASN A 83 -13.14 -6.02 24.42
N LYS A 84 -13.48 -4.83 24.94
CA LYS A 84 -13.01 -4.32 26.24
C LYS A 84 -13.54 -5.12 27.43
N GLU A 85 -14.73 -5.72 27.32
CA GLU A 85 -15.37 -6.45 28.41
C GLU A 85 -14.81 -7.86 28.55
N THR A 86 -14.55 -8.53 27.43
CA THR A 86 -14.09 -9.92 27.41
C THR A 86 -12.57 -10.05 27.23
N GLY A 87 -11.90 -8.98 26.80
CA GLY A 87 -10.49 -9.01 26.38
C GLY A 87 -10.25 -9.84 25.11
N MET A 88 -11.30 -10.29 24.44
CA MET A 88 -11.18 -11.18 23.28
C MET A 88 -10.87 -10.40 22.00
N VAL A 89 -9.99 -10.98 21.19
CA VAL A 89 -9.68 -10.51 19.84
C VAL A 89 -10.82 -10.91 18.89
N GLU A 90 -11.49 -9.93 18.30
CA GLU A 90 -12.54 -10.15 17.28
C GLU A 90 -11.96 -10.23 15.86
N ALA A 91 -10.89 -9.48 15.58
CA ALA A 91 -10.25 -9.46 14.28
C ALA A 91 -8.79 -8.99 14.43
N SER A 92 -7.93 -9.43 13.52
CA SER A 92 -6.55 -8.96 13.44
C SER A 92 -6.09 -8.89 11.99
N ARG A 93 -5.26 -7.90 11.67
CA ARG A 93 -4.66 -7.67 10.36
C ARG A 93 -3.24 -7.13 10.53
N ILE A 94 -2.36 -7.55 9.63
CA ILE A 94 -0.98 -7.05 9.56
C ILE A 94 -0.88 -6.13 8.36
N MET A 95 -0.24 -4.99 8.52
CA MET A 95 0.02 -4.03 7.46
C MET A 95 1.50 -3.67 7.37
N ASN A 96 1.95 -3.28 6.18
CA ASN A 96 3.29 -2.74 5.97
C ASN A 96 3.34 -1.25 6.37
N LEU A 97 4.55 -0.65 6.36
CA LEU A 97 4.72 0.76 6.72
C LEU A 97 3.85 1.69 5.88
N TYR A 98 3.74 1.43 4.59
CA TYR A 98 2.99 2.28 3.67
C TYR A 98 1.50 2.30 4.01
N GLN A 99 0.89 1.13 4.15
CA GLN A 99 -0.52 0.95 4.55
C GLN A 99 -0.78 1.60 5.92
N PHE A 100 0.15 1.45 6.86
CA PHE A 100 0.05 2.10 8.16
C PHE A 100 0.04 3.63 8.04
N ILE A 101 0.96 4.22 7.26
CA ILE A 101 1.01 5.68 7.08
C ILE A 101 -0.26 6.21 6.40
N GLN A 102 -0.83 5.46 5.46
CA GLN A 102 -2.13 5.81 4.87
C GLN A 102 -3.25 5.81 5.92
N LEU A 103 -3.37 4.72 6.69
CA LEU A 103 -4.36 4.61 7.76
C LEU A 103 -4.21 5.75 8.77
N TYR A 104 -2.98 6.03 9.20
CA TYR A 104 -2.67 7.09 10.15
C TYR A 104 -3.18 8.46 9.66
N ARG A 105 -2.91 8.81 8.39
CA ARG A 105 -3.41 10.06 7.79
C ARG A 105 -4.93 10.11 7.74
N ASP A 106 -5.55 9.01 7.32
CA ASP A 106 -7.01 8.92 7.22
C ASP A 106 -7.71 9.07 8.58
N VAL A 107 -7.16 8.41 9.62
CA VAL A 107 -7.71 8.44 10.98
C VAL A 107 -7.51 9.80 11.62
N THR A 108 -6.30 10.37 11.55
CA THR A 108 -5.99 11.67 12.15
C THR A 108 -6.76 12.81 11.48
N SER A 109 -6.97 12.77 10.16
CA SER A 109 -7.79 13.74 9.44
C SER A 109 -9.25 13.71 9.91
N GLN A 110 -9.85 12.53 10.03
CA GLN A 110 -11.24 12.41 10.51
C GLN A 110 -11.38 12.74 11.99
N ALA A 111 -10.36 12.43 12.81
CA ALA A 111 -10.34 12.81 14.22
C ALA A 111 -10.33 14.34 14.39
N ALA A 112 -9.53 15.04 13.59
CA ALA A 112 -9.47 16.50 13.62
C ALA A 112 -10.83 17.13 13.25
N GLU A 113 -11.55 16.57 12.27
CA GLU A 113 -12.89 17.04 11.90
C GLU A 113 -13.91 16.86 13.02
N VAL A 114 -13.92 15.69 13.68
CA VAL A 114 -14.86 15.38 14.77
C VAL A 114 -14.58 16.24 16.02
N LEU A 115 -13.32 16.42 16.38
CA LEU A 115 -12.93 17.19 17.57
C LEU A 115 -13.11 18.71 17.38
N CYS A 116 -13.06 19.22 16.15
CA CYS A 116 -13.35 20.63 15.86
C CYS A 116 -14.86 20.94 15.79
N ALA A 117 -15.72 19.93 15.58
CA ALA A 117 -17.16 20.11 15.42
C ALA A 117 -17.93 20.25 16.74
N GLU A 118 -17.30 20.03 17.90
CA GLU A 118 -17.94 20.18 19.22
C GLU A 118 -18.30 21.64 19.59
N GLY A 119 -18.04 22.60 18.68
CA GLY A 119 -18.38 24.02 18.84
C GLY A 119 -19.57 24.57 18.04
N ALA A 120 -20.19 23.81 17.12
CA ALA A 120 -21.31 24.33 16.31
C ALA A 120 -22.29 23.23 15.80
N SER A 121 -23.45 23.16 16.46
CA SER A 121 -24.76 22.62 16.03
C SER A 121 -24.85 21.30 15.22
N SER A 122 -25.46 20.29 15.85
CA SER A 122 -26.35 19.25 15.31
C SER A 122 -26.23 18.92 13.81
N ALA A 123 -25.20 18.18 13.43
CA ALA A 123 -25.22 17.29 12.25
C ALA A 123 -25.05 15.85 12.74
N GLN A 124 -25.82 14.91 12.17
CA GLN A 124 -26.03 13.55 12.68
C GLN A 124 -24.81 12.91 13.35
N LEU A 125 -24.95 12.62 14.65
CA LEU A 125 -24.16 11.60 15.33
C LEU A 125 -24.28 10.30 14.51
N PRO A 126 -23.18 9.61 14.16
CA PRO A 126 -23.27 8.23 13.72
C PRO A 126 -24.04 7.47 14.80
N SER A 127 -25.06 6.70 14.41
CA SER A 127 -25.90 5.96 15.34
C SER A 127 -25.03 5.20 16.35
N ALA A 128 -25.53 5.06 17.58
CA ALA A 128 -24.88 4.34 18.68
C ALA A 128 -24.52 2.86 18.34
N ASP A 129 -24.95 2.36 17.18
CA ASP A 129 -24.65 1.04 16.64
C ASP A 129 -23.42 0.98 15.71
N SER A 130 -22.92 2.11 15.20
CA SER A 130 -21.74 2.13 14.33
C SER A 130 -20.46 2.21 15.16
N CYS A 131 -19.99 1.07 15.67
CA CYS A 131 -18.75 1.05 16.42
C CYS A 131 -17.58 1.53 15.55
N GLN A 132 -16.92 2.61 15.97
CA GLN A 132 -15.81 3.25 15.27
C GLN A 132 -14.69 2.24 15.04
N ALA A 133 -14.46 1.36 16.01
CA ALA A 133 -13.51 0.26 15.88
C ALA A 133 -13.79 -0.66 14.67
N SER A 134 -15.05 -0.95 14.34
CA SER A 134 -15.34 -1.76 13.15
C SER A 134 -15.27 -0.96 11.85
N MET A 135 -15.60 0.34 11.87
CA MET A 135 -15.40 1.22 10.71
C MET A 135 -13.90 1.29 10.33
N TRP A 136 -13.05 1.55 11.32
CA TRP A 136 -11.60 1.59 11.14
C TRP A 136 -11.02 0.23 10.77
N MET A 137 -11.50 -0.85 11.39
CA MET A 137 -11.09 -2.20 10.98
C MET A 137 -11.48 -2.51 9.51
N GLY A 138 -12.62 -1.99 9.04
CA GLY A 138 -13.02 -2.07 7.64
C GLY A 138 -12.07 -1.34 6.70
N ARG A 139 -11.58 -0.15 7.09
CA ARG A 139 -10.54 0.59 6.36
C ARG A 139 -9.22 -0.17 6.32
N VAL A 140 -8.78 -0.72 7.47
CA VAL A 140 -7.58 -1.56 7.53
C VAL A 140 -7.71 -2.74 6.58
N LYS A 141 -8.85 -3.43 6.60
CA LYS A 141 -9.13 -4.53 5.68
C LYS A 141 -9.00 -4.07 4.22
N GLN A 142 -9.61 -2.95 3.83
CA GLN A 142 -9.48 -2.42 2.47
C GLN A 142 -8.02 -2.17 2.07
N LEU A 143 -7.22 -1.55 2.95
CA LEU A 143 -5.81 -1.26 2.69
C LEU A 143 -4.95 -2.52 2.57
N THR A 144 -5.26 -3.56 3.34
CA THR A 144 -4.52 -4.83 3.29
C THR A 144 -4.95 -5.72 2.13
N ASP A 145 -6.24 -5.70 1.77
CA ASP A 145 -6.81 -6.51 0.69
C ASP A 145 -6.41 -5.97 -0.70
N GLU A 146 -5.97 -4.71 -0.81
CA GLU A 146 -5.40 -4.16 -2.06
C GLU A 146 -4.12 -4.90 -2.52
N GLU A 147 -3.45 -5.62 -1.62
CA GLU A 147 -2.30 -6.49 -1.94
C GLU A 147 -2.70 -7.97 -2.09
N GLU A 148 -3.99 -8.32 -2.08
CA GLU A 148 -4.45 -9.69 -2.33
C GLU A 148 -4.58 -9.98 -3.83
N CYS A 149 -4.26 -11.20 -4.21
CA CYS A 149 -4.38 -11.67 -5.58
C CYS A 149 -5.87 -11.72 -5.95
N CYS A 150 -6.25 -11.00 -7.00
CA CYS A 150 -7.64 -10.93 -7.45
C CYS A 150 -8.21 -12.26 -8.01
N ILE A 151 -7.39 -13.31 -8.16
CA ILE A 151 -7.83 -14.63 -8.61
C ILE A 151 -8.24 -15.51 -7.43
N CYS A 152 -7.42 -15.57 -6.38
CA CYS A 152 -7.70 -16.43 -5.22
C CYS A 152 -8.24 -15.68 -4.00
N MET A 153 -8.15 -14.35 -3.97
CA MET A 153 -8.59 -13.48 -2.86
C MET A 153 -7.96 -13.89 -1.51
N ASP A 154 -6.70 -14.34 -1.54
CA ASP A 154 -5.99 -14.89 -0.36
C ASP A 154 -4.48 -14.66 -0.48
N GLY A 155 -3.86 -15.12 -1.57
CA GLY A 155 -2.42 -15.01 -1.77
C GLY A 155 -1.97 -13.56 -2.01
N LYS A 156 -0.78 -13.18 -1.51
CA LYS A 156 -0.17 -11.86 -1.78
C LYS A 156 0.05 -11.64 -3.28
N SER A 157 -0.34 -10.48 -3.79
CA SER A 157 -0.23 -10.05 -5.18
C SER A 157 1.18 -9.49 -5.46
N ASP A 158 2.16 -10.38 -5.53
CA ASP A 158 3.59 -10.07 -5.57
C ASP A 158 4.23 -10.16 -6.97
N LEU A 159 3.53 -10.68 -7.96
CA LEU A 159 4.02 -10.75 -9.34
C LEU A 159 3.31 -9.77 -10.25
N ILE A 160 4.11 -8.93 -10.89
CA ILE A 160 3.64 -7.91 -11.82
C ILE A 160 3.92 -8.39 -13.24
N LEU A 161 2.86 -8.57 -14.03
CA LEU A 161 2.99 -8.83 -15.47
C LEU A 161 3.46 -7.56 -16.21
N PRO A 162 3.99 -7.66 -17.45
CA PRO A 162 4.40 -6.49 -18.25
C PRO A 162 3.29 -5.44 -18.50
N CYS A 163 2.02 -5.83 -18.35
CA CYS A 163 0.86 -4.95 -18.39
C CYS A 163 0.56 -4.23 -17.06
N ALA A 164 1.45 -4.33 -16.07
CA ALA A 164 1.33 -3.78 -14.71
C ALA A 164 0.18 -4.34 -13.84
N HIS A 165 -0.39 -5.48 -14.22
CA HIS A 165 -1.36 -6.18 -13.37
C HIS A 165 -0.66 -7.19 -12.45
N SER A 166 -1.10 -7.22 -11.20
CA SER A 166 -0.47 -8.02 -10.14
C SER A 166 -1.31 -9.25 -9.75
N PHE A 167 -0.63 -10.37 -9.50
CA PHE A 167 -1.22 -11.63 -9.02
C PHE A 167 -0.26 -12.34 -8.06
N CYS A 168 -0.73 -13.36 -7.35
CA CYS A 168 0.17 -14.25 -6.61
C CYS A 168 0.80 -15.30 -7.54
N GLN A 169 2.03 -15.74 -7.21
CA GLN A 169 2.76 -16.80 -7.93
C GLN A 169 1.91 -18.04 -8.22
N LYS A 170 1.24 -18.58 -7.22
CA LYS A 170 0.43 -19.80 -7.38
C LYS A 170 -0.67 -19.64 -8.44
N CYS A 171 -1.30 -18.47 -8.51
CA CYS A 171 -2.38 -18.24 -9.47
C CYS A 171 -1.85 -18.00 -10.88
N ILE A 172 -0.75 -17.24 -11.02
CA ILE A 172 -0.21 -16.96 -12.35
C ILE A 172 0.49 -18.19 -12.95
N ASP A 173 1.14 -19.03 -12.15
CA ASP A 173 1.75 -20.29 -12.62
C ASP A 173 0.69 -21.27 -13.12
N LYS A 174 -0.43 -21.37 -12.40
CA LYS A 174 -1.56 -22.19 -12.83
C LYS A 174 -2.18 -21.67 -14.12
N TRP A 175 -2.30 -20.35 -14.25
CA TRP A 175 -2.87 -19.70 -15.43
C TRP A 175 -1.95 -19.80 -16.65
N SER A 176 -0.64 -19.59 -16.48
CA SER A 176 0.35 -19.62 -17.56
C SER A 176 0.49 -21.02 -18.19
N GLY A 177 0.22 -22.08 -17.44
CA GLY A 177 0.09 -23.45 -17.97
C GLY A 177 -1.09 -23.65 -18.92
N GLN A 178 -2.09 -22.77 -18.90
CA GLN A 178 -3.30 -22.84 -19.73
C GLN A 178 -3.35 -21.74 -20.81
N SER A 179 -2.91 -20.54 -20.49
CA SER A 179 -3.03 -19.36 -21.36
C SER A 179 -1.88 -18.40 -21.13
N ARG A 180 -1.26 -17.93 -22.22
CA ARG A 180 -0.15 -16.97 -22.15
C ARG A 180 -0.59 -15.49 -22.20
N ASN A 181 -1.65 -15.12 -21.50
CA ASN A 181 -2.16 -13.75 -21.45
C ASN A 181 -2.50 -13.30 -20.04
N CYS A 182 -2.53 -11.98 -19.82
CA CYS A 182 -2.98 -11.41 -18.55
C CYS A 182 -4.46 -11.77 -18.27
N PRO A 183 -4.80 -12.31 -17.09
CA PRO A 183 -6.17 -12.60 -16.70
C PRO A 183 -7.11 -11.39 -16.72
N ILE A 184 -6.57 -10.18 -16.52
CA ILE A 184 -7.36 -8.93 -16.45
C ILE A 184 -7.50 -8.30 -17.85
N CYS A 185 -6.38 -7.94 -18.49
CA CYS A 185 -6.41 -7.16 -19.73
C CYS A 185 -6.21 -7.99 -21.00
N ARG A 186 -5.97 -9.30 -20.88
CA ARG A 186 -5.75 -10.24 -22.00
C ARG A 186 -4.54 -9.91 -22.88
N LEU A 187 -3.69 -8.96 -22.48
CA LEU A 187 -2.43 -8.70 -23.17
C LEU A 187 -1.58 -9.98 -23.17
N GLN A 188 -1.06 -10.35 -24.33
CA GLN A 188 -0.15 -11.49 -24.42
C GLN A 188 1.15 -11.16 -23.70
N VAL A 189 1.61 -12.10 -22.89
CA VAL A 189 2.91 -11.99 -22.22
C VAL A 189 3.93 -12.69 -23.12
N THR A 190 4.49 -11.95 -24.07
CA THR A 190 5.58 -12.40 -24.94
C THR A 190 6.90 -12.11 -24.23
N ALA A 191 7.46 -13.10 -23.54
CA ALA A 191 8.80 -12.98 -22.97
C ALA A 191 9.82 -13.46 -24.01
N ALA A 192 10.83 -12.63 -24.33
CA ALA A 192 11.95 -13.01 -25.20
C ALA A 192 12.91 -14.01 -24.51
N ASN A 193 12.74 -14.24 -23.21
CA ASN A 193 13.35 -15.29 -22.41
C ASN A 193 12.28 -15.69 -21.37
N ASP A 194 12.04 -16.97 -21.11
CA ASP A 194 10.90 -17.60 -20.39
C ASP A 194 10.53 -17.09 -18.96
N SER A 195 10.97 -15.91 -18.54
CA SER A 195 10.55 -15.28 -17.29
C SER A 195 9.25 -14.49 -17.46
N TRP A 196 8.18 -14.96 -16.82
CA TRP A 196 6.90 -14.25 -16.63
C TRP A 196 7.03 -13.03 -15.70
N ILE A 197 8.23 -12.79 -15.20
CA ILE A 197 8.54 -11.95 -14.07
C ILE A 197 9.40 -10.80 -14.60
N MET A 198 8.96 -9.56 -14.35
CA MET A 198 9.87 -8.44 -14.38
C MET A 198 10.87 -8.69 -13.24
N SER A 199 12.08 -9.11 -13.60
CA SER A 199 13.12 -9.53 -12.65
C SER A 199 13.43 -8.38 -11.69
N ASP A 200 13.09 -8.59 -10.41
CA ASP A 200 13.46 -7.85 -9.21
C ASP A 200 13.40 -6.32 -9.24
N ILE A 201 13.45 -5.73 -8.05
CA ILE A 201 13.76 -4.31 -7.90
C ILE A 201 15.15 -4.12 -8.53
N PRO A 202 15.32 -3.26 -9.54
CA PRO A 202 16.63 -3.06 -10.15
C PRO A 202 17.63 -2.69 -9.06
N THR A 203 18.78 -3.34 -9.06
CA THR A 203 19.84 -3.05 -8.10
C THR A 203 20.33 -1.62 -8.32
N GLU A 204 21.01 -1.04 -7.32
CA GLU A 204 21.60 0.31 -7.46
C GLU A 204 22.54 0.39 -8.69
N GLU A 205 23.20 -0.73 -9.02
CA GLU A 205 24.06 -0.90 -10.19
C GLU A 205 23.26 -0.88 -11.50
N ASP A 206 22.10 -1.53 -11.55
CA ASP A 206 21.20 -1.52 -12.72
C ASP A 206 20.65 -0.11 -12.98
N ILE A 207 20.27 0.60 -11.91
CA ILE A 207 19.76 1.98 -11.98
C ILE A 207 20.89 2.92 -12.45
N ALA A 208 22.08 2.80 -11.88
CA ALA A 208 23.25 3.58 -12.27
C ALA A 208 23.65 3.32 -13.73
N GLY A 209 23.65 2.06 -14.16
CA GLY A 209 23.94 1.66 -15.54
C GLY A 209 22.94 2.25 -16.53
N TYR A 210 21.65 2.23 -16.20
CA TYR A 210 20.61 2.83 -17.04
C TYR A 210 20.77 4.35 -17.18
N ILE A 211 21.08 5.06 -16.09
CA ILE A 211 21.33 6.51 -16.11
C ILE A 211 22.58 6.85 -16.93
N LEU A 212 23.64 6.07 -16.80
CA LEU A 212 24.88 6.26 -17.56
C LEU A 212 24.68 6.01 -19.06
N ASN A 213 23.94 4.96 -19.44
CA ASN A 213 23.63 4.68 -20.84
C ASN A 213 22.79 5.79 -21.47
N LEU A 214 21.81 6.35 -20.74
CA LEU A 214 21.04 7.50 -21.22
C LEU A 214 21.89 8.76 -21.39
N ALA A 215 22.86 8.98 -20.50
CA ALA A 215 23.81 10.09 -20.62
C ALA A 215 24.76 9.91 -21.80
N ASP A 216 25.18 8.68 -22.08
CA ASP A 216 26.05 8.34 -23.20
C ASP A 216 25.31 8.47 -24.54
N GLU A 217 24.06 8.00 -24.63
CA GLU A 217 23.22 8.20 -25.83
C GLU A 217 22.89 9.67 -26.10
N ALA A 218 22.74 10.49 -25.05
CA ALA A 218 22.59 11.94 -25.18
C ALA A 218 23.90 12.64 -25.59
N GLY A 219 25.05 11.98 -25.43
CA GLY A 219 26.38 12.49 -25.74
C GLY A 219 26.88 12.19 -27.16
N HIS A 220 26.20 11.32 -27.92
CA HIS A 220 26.56 11.04 -29.30
C HIS A 220 25.86 12.03 -30.24
N PRO A 221 26.55 13.03 -30.82
CA PRO A 221 25.96 13.79 -31.90
C PRO A 221 25.64 12.82 -33.04
N HIS A 222 24.37 12.79 -33.47
CA HIS A 222 23.99 12.12 -34.70
C HIS A 222 24.94 12.58 -35.81
N GLN A 223 25.84 11.68 -36.24
CA GLN A 223 26.70 11.94 -37.37
C GLN A 223 25.79 11.96 -38.62
N PRO A 224 25.87 13.01 -39.46
CA PRO A 224 24.99 13.17 -40.62
C PRO A 224 25.21 12.12 -41.70
#